data_AF-A0A172T8W8-F1
#
_entry.id   AF-A0A172T8W8-F1
#
_cell.length_a   1.000
_cell.length_b   1.000
_cell.length_c   1.000
_cell.angle_alpha   90.00
_cell.angle_beta   90.00
_cell.angle_gamma   90.00
#
_symmetry.space_group_name_H-M   'P 1'
#
loop_
_entity.id
_entity.type
_entity.pdbx_description
1 polymer ?
#
loop_
_entity_poly.entity_id
_entity_poly.type
_entity_poly.pdbx_seq_one_letter_code
_entity_poly.pdbx_strand_id
1 'polypeptide(L)'
;MAAEWGGFLTGLTPITRVSGAFAVMIGVLAAYWLLRVGREARLGWVPRVAWWSVPGLALLLYAPVLDVPALFGIGAALLLIAEFWPGAFAPARQKPSPAWPLVGVALGAVLTVGVVRAAPDVSSVVVGTALILLLLGTGGLLASVLYPVATRLPGFGVRWQTAQSPELPDLTVTLTEHGAQLRNVSRRTLNLAGWSPASVNGWLRLRDETGQPLNTLRAGQTAFLPLDGQESGVRVWYVAGSTPATPLLFRADWTPRVHANYRVLN
;
A
#
# COMPACT_ATOMS: atom_id res chain seq x y z
N MET A 1 26.71 -41.55 -16.72
CA MET A 1 26.54 -40.19 -16.15
C MET A 1 25.04 -39.94 -15.94
N ALA A 2 24.45 -40.60 -14.94
CA ALA A 2 23.04 -40.43 -14.56
C ALA A 2 22.82 -41.08 -13.19
N ALA A 3 23.44 -40.52 -12.15
CA ALA A 3 23.18 -40.86 -10.76
C ALA A 3 23.67 -39.67 -9.94
N GLU A 4 22.80 -39.10 -9.09
CA GLU A 4 23.09 -38.29 -7.88
C GLU A 4 22.04 -37.21 -7.53
N TRP A 5 20.87 -37.15 -8.19
CA TRP A 5 19.75 -36.34 -7.69
C TRP A 5 18.87 -37.05 -6.64
N GLY A 6 19.11 -38.33 -6.36
CA GLY A 6 18.33 -39.11 -5.39
C GLY A 6 18.68 -38.85 -3.92
N GLY A 7 19.87 -38.31 -3.62
CA GLY A 7 20.37 -38.19 -2.25
C GLY A 7 19.81 -37.02 -1.43
N PHE A 8 19.33 -35.95 -2.10
CA PHE A 8 18.82 -34.77 -1.39
C PHE A 8 17.42 -34.98 -0.79
N LEU A 9 16.64 -35.91 -1.35
CA LEU A 9 15.29 -36.23 -0.86
C LEU A 9 15.27 -37.35 0.19
N THR A 10 16.33 -38.15 0.31
CA THR A 10 16.43 -39.26 1.27
C THR A 10 16.74 -38.84 2.70
N GLY A 11 17.15 -37.59 2.92
CA GLY A 11 17.42 -37.04 4.27
C GLY A 11 16.20 -36.44 4.98
N LEU A 12 15.06 -36.35 4.30
CA LEU A 12 13.78 -36.01 4.91
C LEU A 12 13.12 -37.32 5.34
N THR A 13 13.34 -37.74 6.58
CA THR A 13 12.55 -38.83 7.16
C THR A 13 11.08 -38.50 6.93
N PRO A 14 10.33 -39.35 6.19
CA PRO A 14 8.93 -39.06 5.94
C PRO A 14 8.25 -39.00 7.29
N ILE A 15 7.42 -37.98 7.50
CA ILE A 15 6.31 -38.09 8.44
C ILE A 15 5.63 -39.42 8.03
N THR A 16 5.77 -40.45 8.84
CA THR A 16 5.52 -41.86 8.46
C THR A 16 4.10 -42.16 7.98
N ARG A 17 3.22 -41.15 8.04
CA ARG A 17 1.80 -41.19 7.65
C ARG A 17 1.43 -40.23 6.51
N VAL A 18 2.36 -39.43 6.00
CA VAL A 18 2.11 -38.47 4.91
C VAL A 18 2.80 -38.95 3.65
N SER A 19 2.01 -39.22 2.60
CA SER A 19 2.59 -39.59 1.30
C SER A 19 3.31 -38.40 0.66
N GLY A 20 4.39 -38.65 -0.08
CA GLY A 20 5.11 -37.60 -0.79
C GLY A 20 4.22 -36.80 -1.74
N ALA A 21 3.29 -37.47 -2.43
CA ALA A 21 2.30 -36.81 -3.29
C ALA A 21 1.37 -35.86 -2.51
N PHE A 22 0.94 -36.24 -1.31
CA PHE A 22 0.13 -35.38 -0.46
C PHE A 22 0.91 -34.15 0.01
N ALA A 23 2.17 -34.33 0.42
CA ALA A 23 3.04 -33.21 0.80
C ALA A 23 3.25 -32.22 -0.35
N VAL A 24 3.46 -32.72 -1.57
CA VAL A 24 3.58 -31.87 -2.78
C VAL A 24 2.28 -31.11 -3.02
N MET A 25 1.12 -31.76 -2.92
CA MET A 25 -0.18 -31.11 -3.12
C MET A 25 -0.42 -29.98 -2.10
N ILE A 26 -0.14 -30.23 -0.81
CA ILE A 26 -0.21 -29.19 0.23
C ILE A 26 0.76 -28.03 -0.07
N GLY A 27 1.98 -28.34 -0.53
CA GLY A 27 2.96 -27.34 -0.93
C GLY A 27 2.48 -26.47 -2.10
N VAL A 28 1.85 -27.07 -3.11
CA VAL A 28 1.28 -26.36 -4.26
C VAL A 28 0.13 -25.45 -3.82
N LEU A 29 -0.77 -25.93 -2.96
CA LEU A 29 -1.87 -25.10 -2.43
C LEU A 29 -1.36 -23.92 -1.60
N ALA A 30 -0.35 -24.14 -0.76
CA ALA A 30 0.29 -23.09 0.02
C ALA A 30 0.97 -22.05 -0.89
N ALA A 31 1.71 -22.50 -1.91
CA ALA A 31 2.34 -21.61 -2.89
C ALA A 31 1.31 -20.81 -3.70
N TYR A 32 0.23 -21.45 -4.16
CA TYR A 32 -0.88 -20.78 -4.83
C TYR A 32 -1.47 -19.66 -3.96
N TRP A 33 -1.75 -19.97 -2.68
CA TRP A 33 -2.30 -18.99 -1.74
C TRP A 33 -1.34 -17.82 -1.51
N LEU A 34 -0.05 -18.05 -1.32
CA LEU A 34 0.96 -16.99 -1.16
C LEU A 34 1.08 -16.10 -2.41
N LEU A 35 1.08 -16.70 -3.60
CA LEU A 35 1.09 -15.96 -4.87
C LEU A 35 -0.15 -15.08 -5.01
N ARG A 36 -1.33 -15.62 -4.66
CA ARG A 36 -2.59 -14.88 -4.67
C ARG A 36 -2.53 -13.71 -3.68
N VAL A 37 -2.13 -13.93 -2.44
CA VAL A 37 -1.96 -12.86 -1.44
C VAL A 37 -1.02 -11.77 -1.94
N GLY A 38 0.12 -12.14 -2.54
CA GLY A 38 1.05 -11.17 -3.09
C GLY A 38 0.48 -10.35 -4.25
N ARG A 39 -0.27 -10.99 -5.16
CA ARG A 39 -0.94 -10.30 -6.28
C ARG A 39 -1.99 -9.32 -5.78
N GLU A 40 -2.87 -9.75 -4.87
CA GLU A 40 -3.95 -8.91 -4.34
C GLU A 40 -3.39 -7.78 -3.45
N ALA A 41 -2.32 -8.03 -2.70
CA ALA A 41 -1.66 -7.01 -1.89
C ALA A 41 -1.14 -5.84 -2.74
N ARG A 42 -0.57 -6.11 -3.92
CA ARG A 42 -0.14 -5.07 -4.87
C ARG A 42 -1.28 -4.20 -5.37
N LEU A 43 -2.50 -4.72 -5.39
CA LEU A 43 -3.72 -3.99 -5.76
C LEU A 43 -4.33 -3.21 -4.58
N GLY A 44 -3.74 -3.27 -3.38
CA GLY A 44 -4.26 -2.62 -2.17
C GLY A 44 -5.35 -3.44 -1.46
N TRP A 45 -5.44 -4.73 -1.75
CA TRP A 45 -6.41 -5.63 -1.14
C TRP A 45 -5.72 -6.48 -0.08
N VAL A 46 -6.40 -6.73 1.03
CA VAL A 46 -5.89 -7.55 2.13
C VAL A 46 -6.69 -8.84 2.26
N PRO A 47 -6.04 -9.96 2.61
CA PRO A 47 -6.74 -11.19 2.92
C PRO A 47 -7.64 -10.97 4.15
N ARG A 48 -8.93 -11.26 4.01
CA ARG A 48 -9.90 -11.31 5.12
C ARG A 48 -10.36 -12.74 5.31
N VAL A 49 -11.40 -13.16 4.61
CA VAL A 49 -11.87 -14.56 4.65
C VAL A 49 -10.83 -15.49 4.01
N ALA A 50 -9.96 -14.98 3.14
CA ALA A 50 -8.84 -15.75 2.60
C ALA A 50 -7.87 -16.28 3.69
N TRP A 51 -7.85 -15.71 4.90
CA TRP A 51 -7.06 -16.24 6.03
C TRP A 51 -7.51 -17.62 6.48
N TRP A 52 -8.75 -18.03 6.19
CA TRP A 52 -9.23 -19.39 6.47
C TRP A 52 -8.47 -20.46 5.67
N SER A 53 -7.70 -20.07 4.65
CA SER A 53 -6.80 -21.00 3.95
C SER A 53 -5.75 -21.61 4.87
N VAL A 54 -5.26 -20.85 5.86
CA VAL A 54 -4.22 -21.31 6.79
C VAL A 54 -4.73 -22.41 7.72
N PRO A 55 -5.83 -22.24 8.49
CA PRO A 55 -6.42 -23.34 9.23
C PRO A 55 -6.94 -24.46 8.31
N GLY A 56 -7.41 -24.16 7.09
CA GLY A 56 -7.76 -25.19 6.10
C GLY A 56 -6.58 -26.10 5.75
N LEU A 57 -5.43 -25.52 5.40
CA LEU A 57 -4.19 -26.26 5.12
C LEU A 57 -3.66 -26.99 6.36
N ALA A 58 -3.79 -26.38 7.54
CA ALA A 58 -3.43 -27.03 8.80
C ALA A 58 -4.26 -28.31 9.03
N LEU A 59 -5.58 -28.23 8.84
CA LEU A 59 -6.47 -29.37 9.01
C LEU A 59 -6.21 -30.47 7.99
N LEU A 60 -5.93 -30.12 6.73
CA LEU A 60 -5.52 -31.10 5.73
C LEU A 60 -4.21 -31.78 6.13
N LEU A 61 -3.21 -31.01 6.56
CA LEU A 61 -1.92 -31.54 7.00
C LEU A 61 -2.04 -32.47 8.22
N TYR A 62 -2.90 -32.12 9.17
CA TYR A 62 -3.09 -32.91 10.40
C TYR A 62 -4.04 -34.09 10.27
N ALA A 63 -4.92 -34.12 9.26
CA ALA A 63 -5.84 -35.25 9.04
C ALA A 63 -5.13 -36.63 9.03
N PRO A 64 -4.04 -36.84 8.25
CA PRO A 64 -3.30 -38.11 8.27
C PRO A 64 -2.37 -38.28 9.48
N VAL A 65 -1.99 -37.19 10.17
CA VAL A 65 -1.11 -37.26 11.35
C VAL A 65 -1.89 -37.74 12.57
N LEU A 66 -3.14 -37.30 12.70
CA LEU A 66 -4.02 -37.61 13.83
C LEU A 66 -4.97 -38.79 13.55
N ASP A 67 -4.92 -39.38 12.35
CA ASP A 67 -5.89 -40.38 11.85
C ASP A 67 -7.35 -39.96 12.01
N VAL A 68 -7.66 -38.68 11.72
CA VAL A 68 -9.04 -38.15 11.79
C VAL A 68 -9.50 -37.70 10.41
N PRO A 69 -10.19 -38.57 9.63
CA PRO A 69 -10.62 -38.25 8.27
C PRO A 69 -11.54 -37.03 8.16
N ALA A 70 -12.32 -36.74 9.20
CA ALA A 70 -13.20 -35.57 9.24
C ALA A 70 -12.44 -34.24 9.10
N LEU A 71 -11.19 -34.16 9.57
CA LEU A 71 -10.36 -32.96 9.43
C LEU A 71 -10.05 -32.67 7.95
N PHE A 72 -9.97 -33.69 7.11
CA PHE A 72 -9.77 -33.50 5.68
C PHE A 72 -10.96 -32.76 5.04
N GLY A 73 -12.19 -33.22 5.32
CA GLY A 73 -13.40 -32.61 4.80
C GLY A 73 -13.60 -31.16 5.28
N ILE A 74 -13.35 -30.90 6.57
CA ILE A 74 -13.42 -29.56 7.14
C ILE A 74 -12.31 -28.67 6.55
N GLY A 75 -11.10 -29.19 6.41
CA GLY A 75 -9.98 -28.48 5.80
C GLY A 75 -10.30 -28.05 4.37
N ALA A 76 -10.79 -28.97 3.55
CA ALA A 76 -11.21 -28.69 2.18
C ALA A 76 -12.35 -27.66 2.13
N ALA A 77 -13.36 -27.76 3.00
CA ALA A 77 -14.44 -26.79 3.08
C ALA A 77 -13.93 -25.38 3.44
N LEU A 78 -12.99 -25.26 4.38
CA LEU A 78 -12.35 -23.99 4.72
C LEU A 78 -11.57 -23.40 3.55
N LEU A 79 -10.87 -24.23 2.75
CA LEU A 79 -10.20 -23.76 1.54
C LEU A 79 -11.21 -23.24 0.51
N LEU A 80 -12.33 -23.92 0.31
CA LEU A 80 -13.38 -23.47 -0.60
C LEU A 80 -14.01 -22.15 -0.13
N ILE A 81 -14.29 -22.02 1.17
CA ILE A 81 -14.76 -20.75 1.74
C ILE A 81 -13.73 -19.65 1.52
N ALA A 82 -12.45 -19.92 1.81
CA ALA A 82 -11.39 -18.95 1.62
C ALA A 82 -11.21 -18.54 0.15
N GLU A 83 -11.48 -19.44 -0.78
CA GLU A 83 -11.34 -19.20 -2.23
C GLU A 83 -12.52 -18.40 -2.80
N PHE A 84 -13.75 -18.84 -2.51
CA PHE A 84 -14.97 -18.43 -3.22
C PHE A 84 -15.87 -17.48 -2.43
N TRP A 85 -15.53 -17.11 -1.20
CA TRP A 85 -16.34 -16.15 -0.45
C TRP A 85 -16.27 -14.74 -1.08
N PRO A 86 -17.40 -13.99 -1.20
CA PRO A 86 -17.43 -12.65 -1.81
C PRO A 86 -16.52 -11.61 -1.14
N GLY A 87 -16.07 -11.89 0.09
CA GLY A 87 -15.14 -11.08 0.87
C GLY A 87 -13.82 -11.78 1.20
N ALA A 88 -13.37 -12.72 0.37
CA ALA A 88 -12.06 -13.38 0.53
C ALA A 88 -10.93 -12.34 0.68
N PHE A 89 -10.94 -11.34 -0.20
CA PHE A 89 -10.07 -10.18 -0.15
C PHE A 89 -10.92 -8.90 -0.11
N ALA A 90 -10.43 -7.88 0.58
CA ALA A 90 -11.12 -6.59 0.67
C ALA A 90 -10.11 -5.44 0.66
N PRO A 91 -10.50 -4.24 0.18
CA PRO A 91 -9.65 -3.07 0.25
C PRO A 91 -9.39 -2.67 1.71
N ALA A 92 -8.14 -2.37 2.04
CA ALA A 92 -7.76 -1.81 3.34
C ALA A 92 -7.60 -0.29 3.26
N ARG A 93 -8.01 0.42 4.32
CA ARG A 93 -7.83 1.88 4.41
C ARG A 93 -6.40 2.27 4.85
N GLN A 94 -5.69 1.33 5.45
CA GLN A 94 -4.38 1.52 6.04
C GLN A 94 -3.48 0.33 5.70
N LYS A 95 -2.17 0.58 5.60
CA LYS A 95 -1.17 -0.46 5.37
C LYS A 95 -1.21 -1.48 6.51
N PRO A 96 -1.25 -2.80 6.23
CA PRO A 96 -1.19 -3.82 7.28
C PRO A 96 0.12 -3.75 8.05
N SER A 97 0.05 -3.80 9.39
CA SER A 97 1.25 -3.80 10.24
C SER A 97 2.05 -5.09 10.07
N PRO A 98 3.39 -5.01 9.88
CA PRO A 98 4.24 -6.19 9.75
C PRO A 98 4.54 -6.87 11.09
N ALA A 99 4.19 -6.26 12.24
CA ALA A 99 4.61 -6.73 13.56
C ALA A 99 4.15 -8.17 13.87
N TRP A 100 2.86 -8.46 13.70
CA TRP A 100 2.31 -9.80 13.92
C TRP A 100 2.83 -10.86 12.93
N PRO A 101 2.88 -10.58 11.61
CA PRO A 101 3.51 -11.48 10.65
C PRO A 101 4.97 -11.84 10.98
N LEU A 102 5.76 -10.87 11.46
CA LEU A 102 7.14 -11.10 11.89
C LEU A 102 7.23 -12.08 13.07
N VAL A 103 6.32 -11.97 14.04
CA VAL A 103 6.24 -12.93 15.17
C VAL A 103 5.97 -14.34 14.64
N GLY A 104 5.03 -14.49 13.70
CA GLY A 104 4.73 -15.79 13.07
C GLY A 104 5.94 -16.41 12.37
N VAL A 105 6.65 -15.61 11.56
CA VAL A 105 7.88 -16.07 10.88
C VAL A 105 8.98 -16.41 11.89
N ALA A 106 9.20 -15.58 12.90
CA ALA A 106 10.24 -15.81 13.89
C ALA A 106 9.97 -17.10 14.68
N LEU A 107 8.75 -17.31 15.17
CA LEU A 107 8.38 -18.54 15.89
C LEU A 107 8.46 -19.78 14.98
N GLY A 108 7.96 -19.68 13.74
CA GLY A 108 8.06 -20.76 12.77
C GLY A 108 9.51 -21.13 12.43
N ALA A 109 10.38 -20.12 12.29
CA ALA A 109 11.81 -20.32 12.03
C ALA A 109 12.52 -20.96 13.24
N VAL A 110 12.25 -20.48 14.46
CA VAL A 110 12.81 -21.06 15.69
C VAL A 110 12.40 -22.53 15.83
N LEU A 111 11.13 -22.86 15.60
CA LEU A 111 10.66 -24.24 15.63
C LEU A 111 11.32 -25.09 14.54
N THR A 112 11.46 -24.56 13.32
CA THR A 112 12.14 -25.26 12.22
C THR A 112 13.60 -25.56 12.56
N VAL A 113 14.33 -24.61 13.15
CA VAL A 113 15.70 -24.83 13.62
C VAL A 113 15.73 -25.89 14.74
N GLY A 114 14.77 -25.86 15.66
CA GLY A 114 14.62 -26.88 16.70
C GLY A 114 14.41 -28.29 16.12
N VAL A 115 13.51 -28.41 15.13
CA VAL A 115 13.24 -29.66 14.40
C VAL A 115 14.52 -30.20 13.74
N VAL A 116 15.26 -29.34 13.04
CA VAL A 116 16.50 -29.75 12.35
C VAL A 116 17.59 -30.20 13.34
N ARG A 117 17.68 -29.56 14.52
CA ARG A 117 18.68 -29.90 15.53
C ARG A 117 18.34 -31.13 16.38
N ALA A 118 17.06 -31.46 16.53
CA ALA A 118 16.58 -32.54 17.37
C ALA A 118 16.26 -33.83 16.58
N ALA A 119 16.58 -33.89 15.27
CA ALA A 119 16.39 -35.09 14.47
C ALA A 119 17.20 -36.27 15.06
N PRO A 120 16.60 -37.47 15.23
CA PRO A 120 15.39 -37.96 14.55
C PRO A 120 14.07 -37.99 15.37
N ASP A 121 14.05 -37.65 16.66
CA ASP A 121 12.90 -37.91 17.57
C ASP A 121 11.80 -36.82 17.56
N VAL A 122 11.65 -36.08 16.46
CA VAL A 122 10.77 -34.92 16.41
C VAL A 122 9.34 -35.30 16.04
N SER A 123 8.38 -34.93 16.89
CA SER A 123 6.96 -35.13 16.61
C SER A 123 6.50 -34.41 15.34
N SER A 124 5.74 -35.10 14.49
CA SER A 124 5.14 -34.53 13.27
C SER A 124 4.22 -33.34 13.54
N VAL A 125 3.69 -33.23 14.77
CA VAL A 125 2.90 -32.08 15.21
C VAL A 125 3.74 -30.80 15.28
N VAL A 126 4.99 -30.91 15.74
CA VAL A 126 5.91 -29.77 15.82
C VAL A 126 6.28 -29.29 14.42
N VAL A 127 6.54 -30.22 13.51
CA VAL A 127 6.84 -29.92 12.09
C VAL A 127 5.66 -29.20 11.43
N GLY A 128 4.44 -29.74 11.58
CA GLY A 128 3.24 -29.11 11.05
C GLY A 128 3.01 -27.70 11.61
N THR A 129 3.22 -27.52 12.91
CA THR A 129 3.07 -26.23 13.59
C THR A 129 4.07 -25.21 13.05
N ALA A 130 5.33 -25.61 12.86
CA ALA A 130 6.36 -24.75 12.27
C ALA A 130 5.95 -24.28 10.86
N LEU A 131 5.47 -25.19 10.00
CA LEU A 131 5.04 -24.87 8.65
C LEU A 131 3.84 -23.93 8.61
N ILE A 132 2.85 -24.13 9.49
CA ILE A 132 1.66 -23.26 9.59
C ILE A 132 2.05 -21.86 10.04
N LEU A 133 2.94 -21.73 11.03
CA LEU A 133 3.41 -20.42 11.50
C LEU A 133 4.20 -19.68 10.43
N LEU A 134 5.06 -20.39 9.69
CA LEU A 134 5.77 -19.84 8.54
C LEU A 134 4.80 -19.38 7.45
N LEU A 135 3.78 -20.17 7.13
CA LEU A 135 2.78 -19.81 6.13
C LEU A 135 1.98 -18.58 6.54
N LEU A 136 1.49 -18.55 7.79
CA LEU A 136 0.75 -17.43 8.37
C LEU A 136 1.59 -16.15 8.35
N GLY A 137 2.83 -16.24 8.84
CA GLY A 137 3.77 -15.12 8.89
C GLY A 137 4.15 -14.62 7.49
N THR A 138 4.46 -15.51 6.58
CA THR A 138 4.87 -15.14 5.21
C THR A 138 3.72 -14.50 4.44
N GLY A 139 2.51 -15.06 4.52
CA GLY A 139 1.33 -14.45 3.89
C GLY A 139 1.05 -13.05 4.43
N GLY A 140 1.20 -12.86 5.75
CA GLY A 140 1.03 -11.57 6.39
C GLY A 140 2.10 -10.56 5.98
N LEU A 141 3.35 -11.01 5.87
CA LEU A 141 4.46 -10.18 5.40
C LEU A 141 4.29 -9.79 3.94
N LEU A 142 3.87 -10.71 3.06
CA LEU A 142 3.56 -10.38 1.66
C LEU A 142 2.45 -9.33 1.60
N ALA A 143 1.38 -9.50 2.38
CA ALA A 143 0.29 -8.54 2.48
C ALA A 143 0.75 -7.16 2.98
N SER A 144 1.72 -7.10 3.90
CA SER A 144 2.29 -5.84 4.42
C SER A 144 3.32 -5.20 3.49
N VAL A 145 4.26 -5.98 2.93
CA VAL A 145 5.41 -5.49 2.15
C VAL A 145 4.96 -5.04 0.76
N LEU A 146 4.09 -5.81 0.12
CA LEU A 146 3.62 -5.53 -1.23
C LEU A 146 2.45 -4.55 -1.27
N TYR A 147 1.91 -4.17 -0.11
CA TYR A 147 0.83 -3.19 -0.04
C TYR A 147 1.27 -1.84 -0.61
N PRO A 148 0.56 -1.25 -1.59
CA PRO A 148 0.88 0.05 -2.10
C PRO A 148 0.75 1.09 -0.98
N VAL A 149 1.85 1.79 -0.69
CA VAL A 149 1.78 2.95 0.20
C VAL A 149 1.01 4.04 -0.56
N ALA A 150 -0.22 4.30 -0.14
CA ALA A 150 -0.97 5.42 -0.69
C ALA A 150 -0.22 6.72 -0.39
N THR A 151 0.41 7.31 -1.40
CA THR A 151 0.84 8.71 -1.36
C THR A 151 -0.42 9.55 -1.26
N ARG A 152 -0.81 9.92 -0.04
CA ARG A 152 -1.94 10.81 0.18
C ARG A 152 -1.60 12.15 -0.47
N LEU A 153 -2.26 12.43 -1.60
CA LEU A 153 -2.26 13.77 -2.16
C LEU A 153 -2.81 14.74 -1.09
N PRO A 154 -2.23 15.94 -0.96
CA PRO A 154 -2.69 16.91 0.02
C PRO A 154 -4.14 17.29 -0.30
N GLY A 155 -5.01 17.24 0.71
CA GLY A 155 -6.43 17.57 0.58
C GLY A 155 -6.78 18.90 1.25
N PHE A 156 -8.08 19.19 1.38
CA PHE A 156 -8.60 20.39 2.04
C PHE A 156 -8.04 20.63 3.45
N GLY A 157 -7.73 19.55 4.19
CA GLY A 157 -7.18 19.65 5.54
C GLY A 157 -5.85 20.42 5.64
N VAL A 158 -5.08 20.52 4.55
CA VAL A 158 -3.82 21.27 4.51
C VAL A 158 -4.03 22.76 4.77
N ARG A 159 -5.22 23.28 4.45
CA ARG A 159 -5.62 24.66 4.67
C ARG A 159 -5.51 25.11 6.13
N TRP A 160 -5.80 24.20 7.06
CA TRP A 160 -5.90 24.47 8.49
C TRP A 160 -4.60 24.17 9.25
N GLN A 161 -3.56 23.73 8.53
CA GLN A 161 -2.25 23.47 9.10
C GLN A 161 -1.38 24.72 9.02
N THR A 162 -0.39 24.83 9.91
CA THR A 162 0.61 25.89 9.85
C THR A 162 1.45 25.72 8.58
N ALA A 163 1.10 26.46 7.54
CA ALA A 163 1.82 26.45 6.28
C ALA A 163 3.02 27.39 6.31
N GLN A 164 4.13 26.95 5.73
CA GLN A 164 5.35 27.75 5.61
C GLN A 164 5.41 28.41 4.24
N SER A 165 5.95 29.63 4.18
CA SER A 165 6.39 30.20 2.90
C SER A 165 7.73 29.56 2.54
N PRO A 166 7.91 29.07 1.31
CA PRO A 166 9.20 28.51 0.92
C PRO A 166 10.27 29.63 0.90
N GLU A 167 11.51 29.28 1.23
CA GLU A 167 12.66 30.19 1.22
C GLU A 167 13.02 30.63 -0.21
N LEU A 168 12.86 29.71 -1.17
CA LEU A 168 12.99 29.96 -2.60
C LEU A 168 11.63 29.83 -3.29
N PRO A 169 11.33 30.63 -4.32
CA PRO A 169 10.05 30.53 -5.02
C PRO A 169 9.96 29.20 -5.78
N ASP A 170 9.05 28.32 -5.37
CA ASP A 170 8.73 27.09 -6.13
C ASP A 170 7.77 27.37 -7.29
N LEU A 171 6.97 28.43 -7.14
CA LEU A 171 5.90 28.81 -8.04
C LEU A 171 6.09 30.25 -8.49
N THR A 172 5.72 30.51 -9.73
CA THR A 172 5.57 31.87 -10.27
C THR A 172 4.16 32.01 -10.82
N VAL A 173 3.63 33.23 -10.76
CA VAL A 173 2.33 33.57 -11.32
C VAL A 173 2.50 34.61 -12.41
N THR A 174 1.78 34.45 -13.51
CA THR A 174 1.72 35.40 -14.61
C THR A 174 0.27 35.72 -14.89
N LEU A 175 -0.09 37.00 -14.90
CA LEU A 175 -1.44 37.45 -15.20
C LEU A 175 -1.67 37.41 -16.72
N THR A 176 -2.81 36.86 -17.13
CA THR A 176 -3.25 36.70 -18.52
C THR A 176 -4.59 37.40 -18.70
N GLU A 177 -5.08 37.50 -19.93
CA GLU A 177 -6.38 38.13 -20.22
C GLU A 177 -7.57 37.34 -19.65
N HIS A 178 -7.42 36.02 -19.46
CA HIS A 178 -8.49 35.14 -19.00
C HIS A 178 -8.35 34.71 -17.53
N GLY A 179 -7.29 35.11 -16.84
CA GLY A 179 -7.03 34.72 -15.46
C GLY A 179 -5.54 34.76 -15.10
N ALA A 180 -5.08 33.84 -14.25
CA ALA A 180 -3.67 33.71 -13.91
C ALA A 180 -3.10 32.34 -14.30
N GLN A 181 -1.89 32.36 -14.85
CA GLN A 181 -1.11 31.17 -15.13
C GLN A 181 -0.10 30.96 -14.00
N LEU A 182 -0.18 29.81 -13.36
CA LEU A 182 0.73 29.39 -12.30
C LEU A 182 1.75 28.42 -12.90
N ARG A 183 3.05 28.68 -12.74
CA ARG A 183 4.12 27.82 -13.26
C ARG A 183 5.00 27.31 -12.14
N ASN A 184 5.26 26.00 -12.15
CA ASN A 184 6.27 25.40 -11.27
C ASN A 184 7.68 25.68 -11.81
N VAL A 185 8.44 26.49 -11.09
CA VAL A 185 9.83 26.84 -11.40
C VAL A 185 10.84 26.01 -10.60
N SER A 186 10.37 25.22 -9.64
CA SER A 186 11.20 24.27 -8.91
C SER A 186 11.64 23.11 -9.80
N ARG A 187 12.71 22.41 -9.39
CA ARG A 187 13.17 21.17 -10.05
C ARG A 187 12.35 19.93 -9.62
N ARG A 188 11.37 20.09 -8.74
CA ARG A 188 10.62 18.99 -8.11
C ARG A 188 9.17 19.00 -8.59
N THR A 189 8.50 17.84 -8.49
CA THR A 189 7.04 17.80 -8.68
C THR A 189 6.37 18.29 -7.41
N LEU A 190 5.41 19.20 -7.56
CA LEU A 190 4.61 19.74 -6.46
C LEU A 190 3.27 19.01 -6.42
N ASN A 191 2.86 18.57 -5.24
CA ASN A 191 1.53 18.01 -5.02
C ASN A 191 0.60 19.13 -4.57
N LEU A 192 -0.43 19.40 -5.37
CA LEU A 192 -1.32 20.54 -5.20
C LEU A 192 -2.49 20.16 -4.31
N ALA A 193 -2.79 20.96 -3.29
CA ALA A 193 -3.93 20.75 -2.40
C ALA A 193 -5.18 21.48 -2.89
N GLY A 194 -4.98 22.72 -3.34
CA GLY A 194 -6.02 23.62 -3.78
C GLY A 194 -5.54 25.07 -3.74
N TRP A 195 -6.38 25.98 -4.21
CA TRP A 195 -6.09 27.40 -4.24
C TRP A 195 -7.32 28.25 -3.89
N SER A 196 -7.08 29.52 -3.58
CA SER A 196 -8.11 30.52 -3.28
C SER A 196 -7.67 31.86 -3.85
N PRO A 197 -8.57 32.64 -4.47
CA PRO A 197 -8.38 34.07 -4.63
C PRO A 197 -8.13 34.75 -3.28
N ALA A 198 -7.45 35.90 -3.27
CA ALA A 198 -7.21 36.67 -2.04
C ALA A 198 -8.50 37.36 -1.54
N SER A 199 -9.38 37.74 -2.47
CA SER A 199 -10.65 38.43 -2.20
C SER A 199 -11.76 37.50 -1.68
N VAL A 200 -11.68 36.21 -1.99
CA VAL A 200 -12.73 35.23 -1.66
C VAL A 200 -12.14 34.10 -0.84
N ASN A 201 -12.89 33.66 0.17
CA ASN A 201 -12.56 32.46 0.91
C ASN A 201 -13.03 31.19 0.14
N GLY A 202 -12.32 30.85 -0.94
CA GLY A 202 -12.61 29.70 -1.79
C GLY A 202 -11.68 28.51 -1.52
N TRP A 203 -12.09 27.31 -1.92
CA TRP A 203 -11.17 26.19 -2.09
C TRP A 203 -11.40 25.55 -3.44
N LEU A 204 -10.57 25.95 -4.39
CA LEU A 204 -10.69 25.56 -5.79
C LEU A 204 -9.60 24.55 -6.13
N ARG A 205 -9.94 23.61 -7.02
CA ARG A 205 -8.96 22.72 -7.63
C ARG A 205 -8.23 23.45 -8.74
N LEU A 206 -6.92 23.25 -8.83
CA LEU A 206 -6.15 23.72 -9.98
C LEU A 206 -6.54 22.90 -11.20
N ARG A 207 -6.47 23.54 -12.36
CA ARG A 207 -6.74 22.91 -13.65
C ARG A 207 -5.60 23.23 -14.61
N ASP A 208 -5.43 22.41 -15.63
CA ASP A 208 -4.61 22.79 -16.77
C ASP A 208 -5.38 23.77 -17.68
N GLU A 209 -4.72 24.22 -18.75
CA GLU A 209 -5.30 25.12 -19.75
C GLU A 209 -6.49 24.48 -20.49
N THR A 210 -6.62 23.15 -20.49
CA THR A 210 -7.75 22.42 -21.07
C THR A 210 -8.91 22.25 -20.09
N GLY A 211 -8.77 22.75 -18.86
CA GLY A 211 -9.77 22.65 -17.80
C GLY A 211 -9.74 21.33 -17.03
N GLN A 212 -8.81 20.43 -17.30
CA GLN A 212 -8.68 19.15 -16.59
C GLN A 212 -8.09 19.38 -15.19
N PRO A 213 -8.61 18.72 -14.15
CA PRO A 213 -8.13 18.91 -12.79
C PRO A 213 -6.69 18.41 -12.62
N LEU A 214 -5.84 19.23 -11.99
CA LEU A 214 -4.45 18.92 -11.67
C LEU A 214 -4.28 18.72 -10.16
N ASN A 215 -3.78 17.55 -9.76
CA ASN A 215 -3.38 17.26 -8.39
C ASN A 215 -1.85 17.35 -8.21
N THR A 216 -1.11 17.41 -9.30
CA THR A 216 0.36 17.50 -9.32
C THR A 216 0.79 18.48 -10.39
N LEU A 217 1.83 19.25 -10.11
CA LEU A 217 2.46 20.18 -11.06
C LEU A 217 3.92 19.78 -11.24
N ARG A 218 4.26 19.23 -12.40
CA ARG A 218 5.65 18.85 -12.73
C ARG A 218 6.54 20.08 -12.90
N ALA A 219 7.85 19.89 -12.81
CA ALA A 219 8.81 20.97 -13.05
C ALA A 219 8.57 21.58 -14.45
N GLY A 220 8.46 22.91 -14.51
CA GLY A 220 8.19 23.67 -15.73
C GLY A 220 6.74 23.68 -16.20
N GLN A 221 5.86 22.83 -15.64
CA GLN A 221 4.45 22.73 -16.03
C GLN A 221 3.65 23.94 -15.52
N THR A 222 2.64 24.33 -16.30
CA THR A 222 1.70 25.39 -15.99
C THR A 222 0.34 24.86 -15.56
N ALA A 223 -0.35 25.63 -14.72
CA ALA A 223 -1.74 25.45 -14.35
C ALA A 223 -2.46 26.79 -14.56
N PHE A 224 -3.74 26.72 -14.88
CA PHE A 224 -4.59 27.87 -15.10
C PHE A 224 -5.52 28.10 -13.91
N LEU A 225 -5.58 29.35 -13.45
CA LEU A 225 -6.43 29.82 -12.38
C LEU A 225 -7.46 30.78 -13.00
N PRO A 226 -8.73 30.38 -13.15
CA PRO A 226 -9.76 31.28 -13.66
C PRO A 226 -9.99 32.40 -12.64
N LEU A 227 -9.77 33.64 -13.08
CA LEU A 227 -9.96 34.86 -12.29
C LEU A 227 -10.77 35.85 -13.13
N ASP A 228 -11.63 36.62 -12.50
CA ASP A 228 -12.54 37.57 -13.15
C ASP A 228 -11.93 38.96 -13.33
N GLY A 229 -10.66 39.15 -12.93
CA GLY A 229 -9.86 40.38 -13.11
C GLY A 229 -10.02 41.44 -12.02
N GLN A 230 -10.84 41.16 -11.00
CA GLN A 230 -11.09 42.02 -9.84
C GLN A 230 -10.23 41.61 -8.62
N GLU A 231 -9.64 40.43 -8.67
CA GLU A 231 -8.90 39.83 -7.58
C GLU A 231 -7.56 40.53 -7.38
N SER A 232 -7.18 40.68 -6.11
CA SER A 232 -5.91 41.31 -5.69
C SER A 232 -4.83 40.30 -5.33
N GLY A 233 -5.04 39.01 -5.61
CA GLY A 233 -4.05 38.00 -5.29
C GLY A 233 -4.58 36.57 -5.35
N VAL A 234 -3.67 35.62 -5.18
CA VAL A 234 -3.94 34.18 -5.06
C VAL A 234 -3.12 33.54 -3.96
N ARG A 235 -3.71 32.49 -3.38
CA ARG A 235 -3.10 31.63 -2.36
C ARG A 235 -3.18 30.20 -2.85
N VAL A 236 -2.04 29.51 -2.90
CA VAL A 236 -1.94 28.12 -3.38
C VAL A 236 -1.30 27.27 -2.30
N TRP A 237 -2.01 26.24 -1.85
CA TRP A 237 -1.52 25.28 -0.88
C TRP A 237 -0.98 24.05 -1.60
N TYR A 238 0.22 23.63 -1.24
CA TYR A 238 0.89 22.51 -1.88
C TYR A 238 1.88 21.83 -0.92
N VAL A 239 2.41 20.68 -1.36
CA VAL A 239 3.46 19.93 -0.69
C VAL A 239 4.53 19.60 -1.72
N ALA A 240 5.80 19.83 -1.39
CA ALA A 240 6.91 19.50 -2.27
C ALA A 240 7.35 18.03 -2.09
N GLY A 241 7.37 17.24 -3.16
CA GLY A 241 7.84 15.84 -3.13
C GLY A 241 6.77 14.80 -2.77
N SER A 242 7.19 13.55 -2.58
CA SER A 242 6.31 12.36 -2.50
C SER A 242 5.96 11.88 -1.07
N THR A 243 6.49 12.55 -0.05
CA THR A 243 6.28 12.21 1.37
C THR A 243 5.35 13.22 2.05
N PRO A 244 4.83 12.94 3.27
CA PRO A 244 4.12 13.95 4.05
C PRO A 244 5.10 15.05 4.48
N ALA A 245 5.42 15.94 3.54
CA ALA A 245 6.23 17.12 3.75
C ALA A 245 5.36 18.26 4.26
N THR A 246 6.00 19.21 4.93
CA THR A 246 5.37 20.39 5.51
C THR A 246 4.49 21.09 4.47
N PRO A 247 3.23 21.41 4.80
CA PRO A 247 2.40 22.29 4.00
C PRO A 247 3.12 23.58 3.62
N LEU A 248 3.15 23.87 2.33
CA LEU A 248 3.66 25.12 1.79
C LEU A 248 2.51 25.97 1.26
N LEU A 249 2.66 27.28 1.42
CA LEU A 249 1.70 28.26 0.95
C LEU A 249 2.41 29.27 0.07
N PHE A 250 2.09 29.22 -1.22
CA PHE A 250 2.45 30.28 -2.15
C PHE A 250 1.41 31.39 -2.09
N ARG A 251 1.87 32.63 -1.91
CA ARG A 251 1.05 33.83 -1.93
C ARG A 251 1.59 34.77 -2.99
N ALA A 252 0.70 35.28 -3.83
CA ALA A 252 1.03 36.35 -4.76
C ALA A 252 -0.11 37.36 -4.69
N ASP A 253 0.21 38.57 -4.26
CA ASP A 253 -0.73 39.68 -4.17
C ASP A 253 -0.34 40.75 -5.21
N TRP A 254 -1.34 41.43 -5.80
CA TRP A 254 -1.18 42.48 -6.79
C TRP A 254 -2.34 43.49 -6.71
N THR A 255 -2.19 44.62 -7.39
CA THR A 255 -3.26 45.63 -7.50
C THR A 255 -4.13 45.34 -8.74
N PRO A 256 -5.45 45.13 -8.59
CA PRO A 256 -6.34 44.92 -9.73
C PRO A 256 -6.32 46.13 -10.67
N ARG A 257 -6.41 45.90 -11.99
CA ARG A 257 -6.41 46.99 -12.98
C ARG A 257 -7.55 47.98 -12.78
N VAL A 258 -8.70 47.52 -12.29
CA VAL A 258 -9.86 48.38 -11.97
C VAL A 258 -9.55 49.40 -10.88
N HIS A 259 -8.60 49.08 -9.99
CA HIS A 259 -8.16 49.95 -8.90
C HIS A 259 -6.89 50.76 -9.24
N ALA A 260 -6.27 50.54 -10.40
CA ALA A 260 -5.02 51.21 -10.79
C ALA A 260 -5.16 52.73 -10.96
N ASN A 261 -6.37 53.23 -11.24
CA ASN A 261 -6.66 54.66 -11.36
C ASN A 261 -7.05 55.33 -10.04
N TYR A 262 -7.29 54.56 -8.98
CA TYR A 262 -7.52 55.10 -7.64
C TYR A 262 -6.16 55.18 -6.94
N ARG A 263 -5.53 56.34 -7.02
CA ARG A 263 -4.32 56.67 -6.25
C ARG A 263 -4.68 56.67 -4.76
N VAL A 264 -4.56 55.51 -4.11
CA VAL A 264 -4.60 55.42 -2.65
C VAL A 264 -3.30 56.04 -2.15
N LEU A 265 -3.39 57.27 -1.65
CA LEU A 265 -2.34 57.88 -0.85
C LEU A 265 -2.18 57.02 0.41
N ASN A 266 -1.08 56.28 0.50
CA ASN A 266 -0.54 55.83 1.79
C ASN A 266 0.21 56.99 2.43
#